data_AF-A0A5C6GQ11-F1
#
_entry.id   AF-A0A5C6GQ11-F1
#
_cell.length_a   1.000
_cell.length_b   1.000
_cell.length_c   1.000
_cell.angle_alpha   90.00
_cell.angle_beta   90.00
_cell.angle_gamma   90.00
#
_symmetry.space_group_name_H-M   'P 1'
#
loop_
_entity.id
_entity.type
_entity.pdbx_description
1 polymer ?
#
loop_
_entity_poly.entity_id
_entity_poly.type
_entity_poly.pdbx_seq_one_letter_code
_entity_poly.pdbx_strand_id
1 'polypeptide(L)'
;MASAINIARRCSIAERSIRVLVSPTPVTFAERRSVLHVLEQYGPVEVFKMTPGYHANFVSVTKEATTASRLVEHSPLTYHVPVTPMHTDVYVADLDNSESFDGLNRKPLTVTSAPDRPRLFPNDVRASDADAASSRREQRQFKLEIFPAPDYKHTFAMSGSPLHQAWPEAYRKDKSFLAATLKQSLPQTIASNGLAHWLFDVGRNKTSKSGRTTERLQLKAWMPSKMKD
;
A
#
# COMPACT_ATOMS: atom_id res chain seq x y z
N MET A 1 29.67 12.31 -13.41
CA MET A 1 28.32 12.71 -13.88
C MET A 1 27.16 12.13 -13.06
N ALA A 2 27.24 10.93 -12.47
CA ALA A 2 26.16 10.36 -11.65
C ALA A 2 25.78 11.18 -10.38
N SER A 3 26.73 11.95 -9.82
CA SER A 3 26.50 12.76 -8.62
C SER A 3 25.51 13.91 -8.85
N ALA A 4 25.63 14.63 -9.98
CA ALA A 4 24.77 15.76 -10.32
C ALA A 4 23.31 15.34 -10.58
N ILE A 5 23.11 14.19 -11.24
CA ILE A 5 21.77 13.63 -11.53
C ILE A 5 21.06 13.26 -10.22
N ASN A 6 21.79 12.70 -9.26
CA ASN A 6 21.24 12.36 -7.94
C ASN A 6 20.90 13.59 -7.11
N ILE A 7 21.66 14.69 -7.24
CA ILE A 7 21.37 15.96 -6.57
C ILE A 7 20.11 16.59 -7.19
N ALA A 8 20.04 16.69 -8.52
CA ALA A 8 18.85 17.22 -9.21
C ALA A 8 17.58 16.41 -8.88
N ARG A 9 17.68 15.07 -8.81
CA ARG A 9 16.56 14.20 -8.40
C ARG A 9 16.19 14.38 -6.91
N ARG A 10 17.14 14.72 -6.04
CA ARG A 10 16.86 15.01 -4.63
C ARG A 10 16.26 16.39 -4.42
N CYS A 11 16.67 17.38 -5.21
CA CYS A 11 16.03 18.69 -5.22
C CYS A 11 14.59 18.58 -5.72
N SER A 12 14.37 17.81 -6.80
CA SER A 12 13.02 17.63 -7.34
C SER A 12 12.09 16.84 -6.43
N ILE A 13 12.60 15.89 -5.61
CA ILE A 13 11.76 15.19 -4.63
C ILE A 13 11.42 16.07 -3.42
N ALA A 14 12.33 16.93 -2.98
CA ALA A 14 12.07 17.86 -1.88
C ALA A 14 10.94 18.85 -2.21
N GLU A 15 10.96 19.43 -3.40
CA GLU A 15 9.96 20.43 -3.85
C GLU A 15 8.55 19.86 -4.01
N ARG A 16 8.43 18.57 -4.38
CA ARG A 16 7.15 17.86 -4.55
C ARG A 16 6.63 17.20 -3.26
N SER A 17 7.35 17.35 -2.14
CA SER A 17 7.05 16.67 -0.87
C SER A 17 6.19 17.51 0.06
N ILE A 18 5.15 16.88 0.59
CA ILE A 18 4.21 17.49 1.52
C ILE A 18 4.01 16.61 2.76
N ARG A 19 3.76 17.26 3.89
CA ARG A 19 3.26 16.65 5.13
C ARG A 19 1.77 16.92 5.22
N VAL A 20 1.01 15.90 5.58
CA VAL A 20 -0.45 15.94 5.67
C VAL A 20 -0.85 15.51 7.08
N LEU A 21 -1.45 16.45 7.81
CA LEU A 21 -2.01 16.22 9.13
C LEU A 21 -3.53 16.07 9.00
N VAL A 22 -4.09 14.99 9.55
CA VAL A 22 -5.50 14.66 9.43
C VAL A 22 -6.16 14.68 10.80
N SER A 23 -7.27 15.40 10.93
CA SER A 23 -8.09 15.47 12.15
C SER A 23 -9.57 15.23 11.81
N PRO A 24 -10.26 14.29 12.46
CA PRO A 24 -9.77 13.35 13.48
C PRO A 24 -8.82 12.28 12.90
N THR A 25 -8.09 11.56 13.76
CA THR A 25 -7.11 10.55 13.33
C THR A 25 -7.79 9.44 12.52
N PRO A 26 -7.37 9.18 11.26
CA PRO A 26 -7.95 8.13 10.45
C PRO A 26 -7.45 6.76 10.94
N VAL A 27 -8.35 5.95 11.48
CA VAL A 27 -8.04 4.63 12.06
C VAL A 27 -8.28 3.51 11.06
N THR A 28 -9.35 3.60 10.28
CA THR A 28 -9.70 2.56 9.32
C THR A 28 -8.91 2.70 8.02
N PHE A 29 -8.88 1.62 7.24
CA PHE A 29 -8.27 1.65 5.91
C PHE A 29 -9.08 2.51 4.94
N ALA A 30 -10.41 2.48 5.04
CA ALA A 30 -11.30 3.31 4.22
C ALA A 30 -11.03 4.80 4.45
N GLU A 31 -10.95 5.24 5.72
CA GLU A 31 -10.61 6.62 6.10
C GLU A 31 -9.23 7.03 5.56
N ARG A 32 -8.22 6.16 5.67
CA ARG A 32 -6.88 6.44 5.13
C ARG A 32 -6.86 6.53 3.61
N ARG A 33 -7.64 5.68 2.90
CA ARG A 33 -7.76 5.73 1.44
C ARG A 33 -8.50 6.97 0.96
N SER A 34 -9.50 7.44 1.71
CA SER A 34 -10.18 8.68 1.37
C SER A 34 -9.26 9.90 1.48
N VAL A 35 -8.32 9.94 2.45
CA VAL A 35 -7.26 10.97 2.49
C VAL A 35 -6.48 10.97 1.18
N LEU A 36 -6.00 9.80 0.74
CA LEU A 36 -5.25 9.67 -0.51
C LEU A 36 -6.10 10.09 -1.72
N HIS A 37 -7.36 9.68 -1.76
CA HIS A 37 -8.26 10.01 -2.86
C HIS A 37 -8.48 11.52 -2.99
N VAL A 38 -8.62 12.23 -1.86
CA VAL A 38 -8.73 13.70 -1.84
C VAL A 38 -7.46 14.35 -2.38
N LEU A 39 -6.27 13.83 -2.03
CA LEU A 39 -5.01 14.35 -2.58
C LEU A 39 -4.90 14.08 -4.09
N GLU A 40 -5.33 12.90 -4.54
CA GLU A 40 -5.32 12.51 -5.95
C GLU A 40 -6.21 13.39 -6.84
N GLN A 41 -7.25 14.02 -6.29
CA GLN A 41 -8.10 14.97 -7.03
C GLN A 41 -7.31 16.20 -7.52
N TYR A 42 -6.24 16.59 -6.83
CA TYR A 42 -5.39 17.72 -7.23
C TYR A 42 -4.26 17.30 -8.17
N GLY A 43 -3.92 16.01 -8.20
CA GLY A 43 -2.93 15.44 -9.10
C GLY A 43 -2.39 14.09 -8.64
N PRO A 44 -1.67 13.37 -9.50
CA PRO A 44 -1.16 12.05 -9.20
C PRO A 44 -0.14 12.06 -8.05
N VAL A 45 -0.36 11.17 -7.08
CA VAL A 45 0.51 10.97 -5.92
C VAL A 45 1.43 9.77 -6.18
N GLU A 46 2.73 9.95 -5.99
CA GLU A 46 3.75 8.91 -6.18
C GLU A 46 3.95 8.08 -4.92
N VAL A 47 3.97 8.75 -3.76
CA VAL A 47 4.14 8.10 -2.45
C VAL A 47 3.14 8.66 -1.47
N PHE A 48 2.52 7.77 -0.70
CA PHE A 48 1.71 8.12 0.46
C PHE A 48 2.05 7.18 1.61
N LYS A 49 2.63 7.72 2.68
CA LYS A 49 3.13 6.93 3.80
C LYS A 49 2.79 7.58 5.13
N MET A 50 2.31 6.78 6.06
CA MET A 50 2.10 7.18 7.46
C MET A 50 3.44 7.31 8.19
N THR A 51 3.62 8.40 8.95
CA THR A 51 4.82 8.61 9.78
C THR A 51 4.83 7.61 10.94
N PRO A 52 5.95 6.92 11.23
CA PRO A 52 6.02 6.01 12.36
C PRO A 52 5.77 6.77 13.67
N GLY A 53 4.90 6.23 14.52
CA GLY A 53 4.53 6.84 15.81
C GLY A 53 3.44 7.91 15.76
N TYR A 54 3.03 8.37 14.57
CA TYR A 54 2.00 9.42 14.42
C TYR A 54 0.96 9.02 13.36
N HIS A 55 -0.18 8.48 13.81
CA HIS A 55 -1.23 7.97 12.93
C HIS A 55 -2.05 9.03 12.19
N ALA A 56 -2.00 10.28 12.67
CA ALA A 56 -2.62 11.43 12.04
C ALA A 56 -1.70 12.13 11.02
N ASN A 57 -0.41 11.77 10.98
CA ASN A 57 0.59 12.45 10.17
C ASN A 57 1.07 11.56 9.02
N PHE A 58 0.93 12.05 7.80
CA PHE A 58 1.32 11.38 6.58
C PHE A 58 2.36 12.21 5.84
N VAL A 59 3.29 11.53 5.20
CA VAL A 59 4.21 12.12 4.22
C VAL A 59 3.78 11.66 2.85
N SER A 60 3.59 12.62 1.95
CA SER A 60 3.23 12.37 0.57
C SER A 60 4.19 13.05 -0.39
N VAL A 61 4.44 12.39 -1.51
CA VAL A 61 5.26 12.88 -2.62
C VAL A 61 4.36 12.91 -3.84
N THR A 62 4.12 14.11 -4.37
CA THR A 62 3.32 14.31 -5.59
C THR A 62 4.19 14.10 -6.84
N LYS A 63 3.59 13.78 -7.99
CA LYS A 63 4.38 13.60 -9.23
C LYS A 63 5.01 14.91 -9.73
N GLU A 64 4.33 16.04 -9.49
CA GLU A 64 4.69 17.37 -9.99
C GLU A 64 4.80 18.37 -8.84
N ALA A 65 5.81 19.24 -8.86
CA ALA A 65 6.02 20.24 -7.80
C ALA A 65 4.90 21.29 -7.74
N THR A 66 4.31 21.63 -8.89
CA THR A 66 3.16 22.55 -8.99
C THR A 66 1.95 22.03 -8.23
N THR A 67 1.69 20.72 -8.25
CA THR A 67 0.62 20.07 -7.47
C THR A 67 0.86 20.21 -5.97
N ALA A 68 2.10 20.04 -5.50
CA ALA A 68 2.44 20.23 -4.10
C ALA A 68 2.17 21.67 -3.65
N SER A 69 2.59 22.68 -4.42
CA SER A 69 2.33 24.09 -4.11
C SER A 69 0.83 24.39 -4.05
N ARG A 70 0.05 23.90 -5.03
CA ARG A 70 -1.42 24.07 -5.04
C ARG A 70 -2.09 23.43 -3.83
N LEU A 71 -1.66 22.23 -3.43
CA LEU A 71 -2.21 21.56 -2.24
C LEU A 71 -1.92 22.33 -0.95
N VAL A 72 -0.77 22.99 -0.86
CA VAL A 72 -0.44 23.85 0.27
C VAL A 72 -1.29 25.13 0.24
N GLU A 73 -1.48 25.74 -0.94
CA GLU A 73 -2.33 26.93 -1.12
C GLU A 73 -3.81 26.67 -0.80
N HIS A 74 -4.32 25.50 -1.15
CA HIS A 74 -5.70 25.09 -0.87
C HIS A 74 -5.91 24.52 0.54
N SER A 75 -4.86 24.49 1.37
CA SER A 75 -4.97 24.03 2.74
C SER A 75 -5.69 25.05 3.62
N PRO A 76 -6.61 24.63 4.52
CA PRO A 76 -7.00 23.26 4.87
C PRO A 76 -8.13 22.68 4.01
N LEU A 77 -8.05 21.37 3.72
CA LEU A 77 -9.08 20.63 2.96
C LEU A 77 -10.03 19.92 3.91
N THR A 78 -11.31 19.84 3.53
CA THR A 78 -12.33 19.15 4.33
C THR A 78 -13.08 18.16 3.47
N TYR A 79 -13.31 16.95 3.97
CA TYR A 79 -14.02 15.91 3.23
C TYR A 79 -14.84 15.01 4.16
N HIS A 80 -15.76 14.25 3.57
CA HIS A 80 -16.67 13.36 4.29
C HIS A 80 -16.46 11.90 3.86
N VAL A 81 -16.41 11.00 4.83
CA VAL A 81 -16.32 9.55 4.62
C VAL A 81 -17.63 8.91 5.06
N PRO A 82 -18.29 8.11 4.21
CA PRO A 82 -19.43 7.32 4.65
C PRO A 82 -18.95 6.29 5.67
N VAL A 83 -19.46 6.37 6.89
CA VAL A 83 -19.29 5.30 7.88
C VAL A 83 -20.39 4.29 7.63
N THR A 84 -20.00 3.05 7.35
CA THR A 84 -20.93 1.94 7.47
C THR A 84 -21.03 1.63 8.96
N PRO A 85 -22.18 1.88 9.62
CA PRO A 85 -22.34 1.47 11.00
C PRO A 85 -22.20 -0.04 11.06
N MET A 86 -21.23 -0.53 11.84
CA MET A 86 -21.20 -1.94 12.21
C MET A 86 -22.35 -2.16 13.19
N HIS A 87 -23.50 -2.57 12.66
CA HIS A 87 -24.55 -3.16 13.50
C HIS A 87 -23.97 -4.47 14.04
N THR A 88 -23.54 -4.48 15.30
CA THR A 88 -23.20 -5.70 16.04
C THR A 88 -24.47 -6.48 16.33
N ASP A 89 -25.17 -6.94 15.29
CA ASP A 89 -25.98 -8.13 15.41
C ASP A 89 -25.09 -9.29 14.99
N VAL A 90 -24.53 -9.95 15.99
CA VAL A 90 -23.98 -11.30 15.84
C VAL A 90 -25.16 -12.22 15.54
N TYR A 91 -25.67 -12.18 14.31
CA TYR A 91 -26.36 -13.33 13.76
C TYR A 91 -25.27 -14.21 13.15
N VAL A 92 -25.03 -15.31 13.86
CA VAL A 92 -24.31 -16.48 13.35
C VAL A 92 -24.83 -16.74 11.94
N ALA A 93 -24.02 -16.44 10.93
CA ALA A 93 -24.33 -16.81 9.57
C ALA A 93 -24.41 -18.34 9.56
N ASP A 94 -25.57 -18.83 9.13
CA ASP A 94 -25.88 -20.21 8.86
C ASP A 94 -24.69 -20.87 8.14
N LEU A 95 -24.05 -21.82 8.82
CA LEU A 95 -23.10 -22.75 8.22
C LEU A 95 -23.92 -23.76 7.41
N ASP A 96 -24.49 -23.32 6.29
CA ASP A 96 -25.00 -24.26 5.31
C ASP A 96 -24.67 -23.74 3.91
N ASN A 97 -23.52 -24.19 3.43
CA ASN A 97 -23.34 -24.59 2.04
C ASN A 97 -22.10 -25.46 1.97
N SER A 98 -22.34 -26.76 2.12
CA SER A 98 -21.43 -27.82 1.72
C SER A 98 -21.25 -27.76 0.20
N GLU A 99 -20.29 -26.97 -0.28
CA GLU A 99 -19.83 -27.07 -1.66
C GLU A 99 -18.85 -28.25 -1.77
N SER A 100 -19.45 -29.41 -2.04
CA SER A 100 -18.78 -30.63 -2.45
C SER A 100 -17.94 -30.37 -3.70
N PHE A 101 -16.63 -30.53 -3.55
CA PHE A 101 -15.68 -30.59 -4.64
C PHE A 101 -15.84 -31.95 -5.35
N ASP A 102 -16.38 -31.96 -6.57
CA ASP A 102 -15.81 -32.86 -7.58
C ASP A 102 -16.09 -32.37 -9.00
N GLY A 103 -15.01 -32.29 -9.78
CA GLY A 103 -15.05 -32.00 -11.20
C GLY A 103 -15.27 -33.25 -12.03
N LEU A 104 -15.29 -33.03 -13.35
CA LEU A 104 -15.36 -34.00 -14.46
C LEU A 104 -16.78 -34.30 -14.99
N ASN A 105 -17.30 -33.46 -15.90
CA ASN A 105 -17.36 -33.85 -17.32
C ASN A 105 -17.75 -32.69 -18.25
N ARG A 106 -17.19 -32.72 -19.45
CA ARG A 106 -17.34 -31.76 -20.55
C ARG A 106 -18.56 -32.07 -21.43
N LYS A 107 -19.20 -31.00 -21.93
CA LYS A 107 -19.92 -30.83 -23.23
C LYS A 107 -21.28 -31.55 -23.45
N PRO A 108 -22.11 -31.11 -24.42
CA PRO A 108 -22.76 -29.79 -24.61
C PRO A 108 -24.29 -29.94 -24.94
N LEU A 109 -24.97 -28.82 -25.30
CA LEU A 109 -26.29 -28.63 -25.97
C LEU A 109 -27.14 -29.88 -26.34
N THR A 110 -28.49 -29.80 -26.20
CA THR A 110 -29.50 -30.14 -27.26
C THR A 110 -30.97 -30.27 -26.75
N VAL A 111 -31.88 -29.41 -27.28
CA VAL A 111 -33.23 -29.69 -27.86
C VAL A 111 -34.45 -30.06 -26.96
N THR A 112 -35.37 -29.08 -26.89
CA THR A 112 -36.80 -29.17 -27.32
C THR A 112 -37.94 -29.57 -26.37
N SER A 113 -39.05 -28.85 -26.60
CA SER A 113 -40.47 -29.17 -26.46
C SER A 113 -41.22 -28.91 -25.14
N ALA A 114 -41.94 -27.78 -25.19
CA ALA A 114 -43.40 -27.64 -25.03
C ALA A 114 -44.03 -27.61 -23.62
N PRO A 115 -45.23 -27.01 -23.50
CA PRO A 115 -45.63 -26.15 -22.39
C PRO A 115 -46.73 -26.77 -21.52
N ASP A 116 -46.92 -26.26 -20.31
CA ASP A 116 -48.26 -26.22 -19.73
C ASP A 116 -48.46 -25.16 -18.65
N ARG A 117 -49.71 -24.70 -18.57
CA ARG A 117 -50.20 -23.41 -18.10
C ARG A 117 -50.65 -23.48 -16.60
N PRO A 118 -51.43 -22.52 -16.06
CA PRO A 118 -51.04 -21.41 -15.17
C PRO A 118 -51.62 -21.52 -13.74
N ARG A 119 -51.17 -20.68 -12.80
CA ARG A 119 -52.06 -20.16 -11.73
C ARG A 119 -51.80 -18.68 -11.43
N LEU A 120 -52.85 -17.90 -11.71
CA LEU A 120 -53.09 -16.54 -11.23
C LEU A 120 -53.38 -16.59 -9.73
N PHE A 121 -52.88 -15.62 -8.97
CA PHE A 121 -53.68 -14.55 -8.32
C PHE A 121 -52.82 -13.75 -7.32
N PRO A 122 -53.29 -12.53 -6.96
CA PRO A 122 -52.47 -11.38 -6.64
C PRO A 122 -52.53 -11.06 -5.14
N ASN A 123 -51.77 -10.07 -4.69
CA ASN A 123 -52.31 -8.90 -3.98
C ASN A 123 -51.19 -8.11 -3.31
N ASP A 124 -51.20 -6.82 -3.63
CA ASP A 124 -51.06 -5.70 -2.72
C ASP A 124 -49.92 -5.75 -1.70
N VAL A 125 -48.73 -5.33 -2.14
CA VAL A 125 -47.83 -4.62 -1.23
C VAL A 125 -48.09 -3.13 -1.41
N ARG A 126 -48.92 -2.61 -0.51
CA ARG A 126 -49.02 -1.17 -0.19
C ARG A 126 -47.60 -0.60 -0.08
N ALA A 127 -47.28 0.31 -0.99
CA ALA A 127 -46.25 1.30 -0.77
C ALA A 127 -46.66 2.11 0.47
N SER A 128 -46.00 1.84 1.59
CA SER A 128 -46.05 2.72 2.75
C SER A 128 -44.80 3.59 2.69
N ASP A 129 -45.01 4.82 2.26
CA ASP A 129 -44.11 5.96 2.45
C ASP A 129 -43.94 6.23 3.95
N ALA A 130 -43.02 5.52 4.59
CA ALA A 130 -42.45 5.76 5.92
C ALA A 130 -41.32 4.73 6.09
N ASP A 131 -40.09 4.97 5.65
CA ASP A 131 -39.09 5.63 6.47
C ASP A 131 -37.91 6.11 5.61
N ALA A 132 -38.09 7.20 4.86
CA ALA A 132 -37.00 7.88 4.16
C ALA A 132 -36.03 8.64 5.10
N ALA A 133 -36.18 8.49 6.42
CA ALA A 133 -35.44 9.24 7.44
C ALA A 133 -34.31 8.45 8.14
N SER A 134 -34.25 7.12 8.00
CA SER A 134 -33.26 6.26 8.70
C SER A 134 -32.02 5.91 7.86
N SER A 135 -31.95 6.34 6.59
CA SER A 135 -30.79 6.12 5.72
C SER A 135 -29.84 7.33 5.64
N ARG A 136 -29.77 8.17 6.67
CA ARG A 136 -28.70 9.17 6.76
C ARG A 136 -27.43 8.41 7.15
N ARG A 137 -26.76 7.82 6.15
CA ARG A 137 -25.42 7.22 6.29
C ARG A 137 -24.60 8.16 7.16
N GLU A 138 -24.16 7.70 8.32
CA GLU A 138 -23.38 8.51 9.25
C GLU A 138 -22.10 8.92 8.52
N GLN A 139 -21.96 10.21 8.18
CA GLN A 139 -20.79 10.70 7.48
C GLN A 139 -19.82 11.30 8.48
N ARG A 140 -18.60 10.78 8.54
CA ARG A 140 -17.52 11.37 9.34
C ARG A 140 -16.81 12.44 8.53
N GLN A 141 -16.71 13.63 9.09
CA GLN A 141 -15.97 14.74 8.52
C GLN A 141 -14.51 14.69 8.97
N PHE A 142 -13.60 14.94 8.03
CA PHE A 142 -12.17 15.01 8.27
C PHE A 142 -11.60 16.30 7.68
N LYS A 143 -10.67 16.90 8.40
CA LYS A 143 -9.90 18.08 8.01
C LYS A 143 -8.45 17.65 7.74
N LEU A 144 -7.90 18.05 6.60
CA LEU A 144 -6.50 17.90 6.25
C LEU A 144 -5.81 19.25 6.30
N GLU A 145 -4.73 19.32 7.04
CA GLU A 145 -3.79 20.44 7.02
C GLU A 145 -2.53 19.96 6.28
N ILE A 146 -2.13 20.72 5.27
CA ILE A 146 -1.08 20.34 4.33
C ILE A 146 0.04 21.37 4.43
N PHE A 147 1.26 20.87 4.65
CA PHE A 147 2.44 21.69 4.82
C PHE A 147 3.52 21.25 3.84
N PRO A 148 4.34 22.18 3.32
CA PRO A 148 5.51 21.81 2.53
C PRO A 148 6.51 21.04 3.40
N ALA A 149 7.15 20.02 2.84
CA ALA A 149 8.12 19.18 3.55
C ALA A 149 9.44 19.00 2.76
N PRO A 150 10.12 20.09 2.35
CA PRO A 150 11.37 20.01 1.59
C PRO A 150 12.53 19.45 2.42
N ASP A 151 12.46 19.57 3.75
CA ASP A 151 13.45 19.10 4.71
C ASP A 151 13.39 17.58 4.97
N TYR A 152 12.34 16.91 4.47
CA TYR A 152 12.13 15.50 4.76
C TYR A 152 13.19 14.61 4.09
N LYS A 153 13.95 13.88 4.92
CA LYS A 153 15.05 13.01 4.49
C LYS A 153 14.55 11.68 3.93
N HIS A 154 14.04 11.68 2.70
CA HIS A 154 13.52 10.49 2.01
C HIS A 154 14.52 9.34 1.98
N THR A 155 15.79 9.60 1.74
CA THR A 155 16.86 8.58 1.71
C THR A 155 16.97 7.82 3.03
N PHE A 156 16.87 8.53 4.16
CA PHE A 156 16.92 7.93 5.49
C PHE A 156 15.62 7.18 5.80
N ALA A 157 14.46 7.76 5.45
CA ALA A 157 13.18 7.09 5.65
C ALA A 157 13.03 5.80 4.82
N MET A 158 13.73 5.71 3.68
CA MET A 158 13.74 4.54 2.81
C MET A 158 14.84 3.52 3.15
N SER A 159 15.88 3.87 3.91
CA SER A 159 17.00 2.95 4.18
C SER A 159 16.59 1.71 5.01
N GLY A 160 15.49 1.81 5.76
CA GLY A 160 14.90 0.68 6.47
C GLY A 160 14.03 -0.24 5.59
N SER A 161 13.71 0.17 4.36
CA SER A 161 12.90 -0.63 3.44
C SER A 161 13.75 -1.77 2.86
N PRO A 162 13.25 -3.02 2.88
CA PRO A 162 13.95 -4.15 2.25
C PRO A 162 14.13 -3.93 0.74
N LEU A 163 13.27 -3.11 0.12
CA LEU A 163 13.34 -2.79 -1.31
C LEU A 163 14.47 -1.81 -1.66
N HIS A 164 14.98 -1.05 -0.68
CA HIS A 164 16.06 -0.08 -0.91
C HIS A 164 17.45 -0.69 -0.68
N GLN A 165 17.52 -1.86 -0.07
CA GLN A 165 18.78 -2.56 0.19
C GLN A 165 19.19 -3.38 -1.03
N ALA A 166 20.49 -3.51 -1.24
CA ALA A 166 20.99 -4.48 -2.21
C ALA A 166 20.53 -5.88 -1.81
N TRP A 167 20.20 -6.71 -2.79
CA TRP A 167 19.93 -8.13 -2.56
C TRP A 167 21.08 -8.75 -1.75
N PRO A 168 20.79 -9.61 -0.75
CA PRO A 168 21.82 -10.21 0.08
C PRO A 168 22.90 -10.89 -0.76
N GLU A 169 24.18 -10.70 -0.41
CA GLU A 169 25.30 -11.32 -1.13
C GLU A 169 25.20 -12.86 -1.14
N ALA A 170 24.50 -13.43 -0.17
CA ALA A 170 24.19 -14.85 -0.11
C ALA A 170 23.43 -15.37 -1.34
N TYR A 171 22.59 -14.54 -1.97
CA TYR A 171 21.87 -14.90 -3.20
C TYR A 171 22.82 -15.12 -4.38
N ARG A 172 23.93 -14.38 -4.46
CA ARG A 172 24.93 -14.58 -5.52
C ARG A 172 25.65 -15.92 -5.40
N LYS A 173 25.69 -16.49 -4.20
CA LYS A 173 26.34 -17.77 -3.91
C LYS A 173 25.41 -18.96 -4.11
N ASP A 174 24.11 -18.73 -4.17
CA ASP A 174 23.12 -19.77 -4.38
C ASP A 174 23.13 -20.26 -5.84
N LYS A 175 23.53 -21.53 -6.00
CA LYS A 175 23.55 -22.27 -7.28
C LYS A 175 22.51 -23.39 -7.30
N SER A 176 21.46 -23.30 -6.48
CA SER A 176 20.42 -24.33 -6.42
C SER A 176 19.73 -24.51 -7.78
N PHE A 177 19.34 -25.76 -8.06
CA PHE A 177 18.62 -26.10 -9.30
C PHE A 177 17.33 -25.28 -9.45
N LEU A 178 16.59 -25.10 -8.35
CA LEU A 178 15.37 -24.28 -8.33
C LEU A 178 15.63 -22.83 -8.72
N ALA A 179 16.70 -22.22 -8.20
CA ALA A 179 17.04 -20.85 -8.55
C ALA A 179 17.44 -20.72 -10.03
N ALA A 180 18.15 -21.70 -10.58
CA ALA A 180 18.48 -21.72 -12.01
C ALA A 180 17.22 -21.85 -12.89
N THR A 181 16.32 -22.77 -12.55
CA THR A 181 15.05 -22.97 -13.28
C THR A 181 14.16 -21.73 -13.22
N LEU A 182 14.05 -21.08 -12.05
CA LEU A 182 13.26 -19.86 -11.91
C LEU A 182 13.86 -18.67 -12.65
N LYS A 183 15.20 -18.54 -12.69
CA LYS A 183 15.85 -17.51 -13.51
C LYS A 183 15.50 -17.61 -14.99
N GLN A 184 15.24 -18.82 -15.49
CA GLN A 184 14.88 -19.03 -16.89
C GLN A 184 13.43 -18.64 -17.19
N SER A 185 12.52 -18.74 -16.23
CA SER A 185 11.09 -18.43 -16.42
C SER A 185 10.71 -17.00 -16.03
N LEU A 186 11.55 -16.30 -15.26
CA LEU A 186 11.24 -14.95 -14.77
C LEU A 186 11.59 -13.86 -15.80
N PRO A 187 10.73 -12.83 -15.93
CA PRO A 187 11.07 -11.66 -16.75
C PRO A 187 12.22 -10.87 -16.12
N GLN A 188 13.07 -10.27 -16.95
CA GLN A 188 14.24 -9.50 -16.51
C GLN A 188 13.83 -8.15 -15.90
N THR A 189 13.37 -8.21 -14.65
CA THR A 189 12.92 -7.07 -13.83
C THR A 189 13.80 -6.94 -12.60
N ILE A 190 13.71 -5.81 -11.87
CA ILE A 190 14.49 -5.59 -10.63
C ILE A 190 14.18 -6.66 -9.56
N ALA A 191 12.97 -7.22 -9.57
CA ALA A 191 12.52 -8.26 -8.65
C ALA A 191 12.98 -9.67 -9.04
N SER A 192 13.42 -9.89 -10.29
CA SER A 192 13.74 -11.24 -10.80
C SER A 192 14.82 -11.93 -9.99
N ASN A 193 15.83 -11.17 -9.55
CA ASN A 193 16.90 -11.68 -8.69
C ASN A 193 16.38 -12.19 -7.34
N GLY A 194 15.43 -11.49 -6.71
CA GLY A 194 14.84 -11.95 -5.46
C GLY A 194 13.95 -13.17 -5.65
N LEU A 195 13.10 -13.14 -6.68
CA LEU A 195 12.16 -14.22 -7.00
C LEU A 195 12.86 -15.52 -7.42
N ALA A 196 13.99 -15.41 -8.12
CA ALA A 196 14.83 -16.57 -8.42
C ALA A 196 15.27 -17.30 -7.14
N HIS A 197 15.59 -16.55 -6.09
CA HIS A 197 16.08 -17.05 -4.82
C HIS A 197 14.98 -17.10 -3.74
N TRP A 198 13.71 -17.24 -4.14
CA TRP A 198 12.57 -17.16 -3.22
C TRP A 198 12.62 -18.21 -2.09
N LEU A 199 13.17 -19.40 -2.37
CA LEU A 199 13.29 -20.48 -1.39
C LEU A 199 14.54 -20.34 -0.49
N PHE A 200 15.36 -19.31 -0.72
CA PHE A 200 16.60 -19.10 0.03
C PHE A 200 16.30 -18.45 1.39
N ASP A 201 16.49 -19.22 2.46
CA ASP A 201 16.38 -18.70 3.82
C ASP A 201 17.56 -17.78 4.15
N VAL A 202 17.31 -16.47 4.05
CA VAL A 202 18.26 -15.41 4.43
C VAL A 202 18.48 -15.39 5.95
N GLY A 203 17.51 -15.84 6.75
CA GLY A 203 17.54 -15.80 8.21
C GLY A 203 18.47 -16.84 8.84
N ARG A 204 18.58 -18.03 8.23
CA ARG A 204 19.59 -19.04 8.62
C ARG A 204 21.03 -18.56 8.38
N ASN A 205 21.21 -17.73 7.36
CA ASN A 205 22.52 -17.24 6.91
C ASN A 205 22.74 -15.81 7.46
N LYS A 206 23.12 -15.69 8.74
CA LYS A 206 23.32 -14.43 9.50
C LYS A 206 24.37 -13.45 8.94
N THR A 207 24.65 -13.44 7.65
CA THR A 207 25.74 -12.68 7.02
C THR A 207 25.34 -11.29 6.53
N SER A 208 24.05 -10.97 6.43
CA SER A 208 23.61 -9.70 5.81
C SER A 208 23.66 -8.48 6.73
N LYS A 209 23.28 -8.59 8.02
CA LYS A 209 23.36 -7.44 8.96
C LYS A 209 24.76 -7.22 9.54
N SER A 210 25.59 -8.25 9.56
CA SER A 210 26.94 -8.22 10.15
C SER A 210 27.92 -7.43 9.27
N GLY A 211 27.90 -7.66 7.95
CA GLY A 211 28.92 -7.16 7.01
C GLY A 211 29.24 -5.67 7.11
N ARG A 212 28.22 -4.80 7.07
CA ARG A 212 28.41 -3.34 7.15
C ARG A 212 28.92 -2.87 8.51
N THR A 213 28.43 -3.49 9.58
CA THR A 213 28.87 -3.16 10.94
C THR A 213 30.29 -3.63 11.17
N THR A 214 30.63 -4.84 10.70
CA THR A 214 31.99 -5.40 10.79
C THR A 214 32.98 -4.65 9.92
N GLU A 215 32.63 -4.26 8.69
CA GLU A 215 33.45 -3.43 7.82
C GLU A 215 33.70 -2.06 8.44
N ARG A 216 32.67 -1.42 9.02
CA ARG A 216 32.81 -0.14 9.72
C ARG A 216 33.72 -0.25 10.95
N LEU A 217 33.65 -1.36 11.69
CA LEU A 217 34.55 -1.62 12.82
C LEU A 217 35.98 -1.90 12.36
N GLN A 218 36.17 -2.64 11.27
CA GLN A 218 37.49 -2.88 10.66
C GLN A 218 38.11 -1.57 10.16
N LEU A 219 37.36 -0.76 9.41
CA LEU A 219 37.79 0.57 8.98
C LEU A 219 38.12 1.50 10.16
N LYS A 220 37.33 1.45 11.24
CA LYS A 220 37.61 2.22 12.46
C LYS A 220 38.90 1.77 13.15
N ALA A 221 39.21 0.47 13.13
CA ALA A 221 40.45 -0.08 13.65
C ALA A 221 41.68 0.30 12.79
N TRP A 222 41.48 0.58 11.50
CA TRP A 222 42.53 0.99 10.56
C TRP A 222 42.80 2.50 10.58
N MET A 223 41.90 3.31 11.16
CA MET A 223 42.16 4.75 11.32
C MET A 223 43.12 4.97 12.49
N PRO A 224 44.23 5.70 12.30
CA PRO A 224 45.11 6.08 13.40
C PRO A 224 44.30 6.81 14.46
N SER A 225 44.09 6.16 15.61
CA SER A 225 43.50 6.78 16.80
C SER A 225 44.51 7.79 17.36
N LYS A 226 44.49 9.01 16.84
CA LYS A 226 45.32 10.10 17.33
C LYS A 226 44.45 11.29 17.67
N MET A 227 44.28 11.51 18.97
CA MET A 227 44.57 12.76 19.65
C MET A 227 44.60 12.40 21.15
N LYS A 228 45.81 12.23 21.66
CA LYS A 228 46.10 12.22 23.10
C LYS A 228 46.93 13.50 23.27
N ASP A 229 46.42 14.41 24.08
CA ASP A 229 47.00 15.71 24.40
C ASP A 229 48.45 15.62 24.88
#